data_AF-A0A2J5PB77-F1
#
_entry.id   AF-A0A2J5PB77-F1
#
_cell.length_a   1.000
_cell.length_b   1.000
_cell.length_c   1.000
_cell.angle_alpha   90.00
_cell.angle_beta   90.00
_cell.angle_gamma   90.00
#
_symmetry.space_group_name_H-M   'P 1'
#
loop_
_entity.id
_entity.type
_entity.pdbx_description
1 polymer ?
#
loop_
_entity_poly.entity_id
_entity_poly.type
_entity_poly.pdbx_seq_one_letter_code
_entity_poly.pdbx_strand_id
1 'polypeptide(L)' 'MSDVTEASLPKAIFLMGPTASGKTALAIALRKVLPVELISVDSALIYRGMDIG' A
#
# COMPACT_ATOMS: atom_id res chain seq x y z
N MET A 1 6.73 39.17 -5.32
CA MET A 1 7.74 38.15 -4.98
C MET A 1 6.97 37.03 -4.33
N SER A 2 6.85 35.92 -5.03
CA SER A 2 5.86 34.85 -4.80
C SER A 2 6.24 33.98 -3.61
N ASP A 3 5.50 34.11 -2.50
CA ASP A 3 5.49 33.12 -1.42
C ASP A 3 4.66 31.90 -1.87
N VAL A 4 5.25 31.07 -2.73
CA VAL A 4 4.75 29.71 -2.93
C VAL A 4 5.25 28.90 -1.74
N THR A 5 4.39 28.76 -0.74
CA THR A 5 4.60 27.76 0.31
C THR A 5 4.69 26.39 -0.36
N GLU A 6 5.85 25.75 -0.30
CA GLU A 6 6.03 24.38 -0.74
C GLU A 6 5.16 23.48 0.13
N ALA A 7 3.94 23.20 -0.34
CA ALA A 7 3.03 22.31 0.36
C ALA A 7 3.63 20.89 0.34
N SER A 8 3.98 20.39 1.52
CA SER A 8 4.41 19.00 1.71
C SER A 8 3.35 18.05 1.16
N LEU A 9 3.74 17.22 0.19
CA LEU A 9 2.86 16.18 -0.35
C LEU A 9 2.53 15.11 0.72
N PRO A 10 1.36 14.46 0.63
CA PRO A 10 1.04 13.33 1.49
C PRO A 10 2.06 12.20 1.30
N LYS A 11 2.43 11.54 2.40
CA LYS A 11 3.37 10.41 2.39
C LYS A 11 2.66 9.13 1.93
N ALA A 12 3.37 8.31 1.14
CA ALA A 12 2.90 7.00 0.70
C ALA A 12 4.04 5.98 0.76
N ILE A 13 3.69 4.71 0.97
CA ILE A 13 4.63 3.58 0.99
C ILE A 13 4.20 2.61 -0.10
N PHE A 14 5.15 2.22 -0.95
CA PHE A 14 4.94 1.25 -2.02
C PHE A 14 5.61 -0.06 -1.62
N LEU A 15 4.82 -1.12 -1.46
CA LEU A 15 5.32 -2.44 -1.11
C LEU A 15 5.17 -3.39 -2.31
N MET A 16 6.25 -3.56 -3.06
CA MET A 16 6.30 -4.33 -4.30
C MET A 16 7.12 -5.62 -4.15
N GLY A 17 6.96 -6.55 -5.09
CA GLY A 17 7.68 -7.83 -5.10
C GLY A 17 6.86 -8.95 -5.75
N PRO A 18 7.48 -10.11 -6.05
CA PRO A 18 6.81 -11.21 -6.75
C PRO A 18 5.70 -11.85 -5.91
N THR A 19 4.78 -12.58 -6.54
CA THR A 19 3.78 -13.41 -5.84
C THR A 19 4.48 -14.37 -4.88
N ALA A 20 3.85 -14.67 -3.74
CA ALA A 20 4.39 -15.50 -2.66
C ALA A 20 5.64 -14.97 -1.93
N SER A 21 6.10 -13.74 -2.17
CA SER A 21 7.25 -13.15 -1.45
C SER A 21 6.95 -12.62 -0.04
N GLY A 22 5.75 -12.89 0.51
CA GLY A 22 5.37 -12.47 1.86
C GLY A 22 4.94 -11.00 2.02
N LYS A 23 4.67 -10.27 0.92
CA LYS A 23 4.26 -8.85 0.97
C LYS A 23 3.05 -8.60 1.87
N THR A 24 2.02 -9.43 1.77
CA THR A 24 0.81 -9.30 2.58
C THR A 24 1.11 -9.41 4.08
N ALA A 25 2.00 -10.33 4.48
CA ALA A 25 2.41 -10.47 5.87
C ALA A 25 3.15 -9.21 6.37
N LEU A 26 4.05 -8.65 5.55
CA LEU A 26 4.76 -7.41 5.87
C LEU A 26 3.81 -6.19 5.92
N ALA A 27 2.87 -6.07 4.99
CA ALA A 27 1.85 -5.01 4.99
C ALA A 27 1.02 -5.01 6.29
N ILE A 28 0.58 -6.20 6.73
CA ILE A 28 -0.14 -6.37 7.99
C ILE A 28 0.74 -5.99 9.19
N ALA A 29 2.02 -6.37 9.18
CA ALA A 29 2.95 -5.99 10.25
C ALA A 29 3.16 -4.47 10.32
N LEU A 30 3.33 -3.80 9.18
CA LEU A 30 3.46 -2.34 9.09
C LEU A 30 2.22 -1.63 9.64
N ARG A 31 1.02 -2.12 9.31
CA ARG A 31 -0.25 -1.54 9.82
C ARG A 31 -0.38 -1.57 11.34
N LYS A 32 0.28 -2.52 12.01
CA LYS A 32 0.27 -2.63 13.47
C LYS A 32 1.14 -1.57 14.15
N VAL A 33 2.13 -1.02 13.45
CA VAL A 33 3.12 -0.08 14.02
C VAL A 33 3.05 1.31 13.41
N LEU A 34 2.39 1.48 12.25
CA LEU A 34 2.19 2.77 11.58
C LEU A 34 0.69 3.07 11.38
N PRO A 35 0.30 4.36 11.46
CA PRO A 35 -1.06 4.80 11.16
C PRO A 35 -1.28 4.91 9.64
N VAL A 36 -1.22 3.78 8.95
CA VAL A 36 -1.39 3.69 7.48
C VAL A 36 -2.67 2.96 7.12
N GLU A 37 -3.14 3.13 5.90
CA GLU A 37 -4.20 2.29 5.32
C GLU A 37 -3.60 1.36 4.27
N LEU A 38 -4.17 0.16 4.14
CA LEU A 38 -3.72 -0.82 3.16
C LEU A 38 -4.59 -0.70 1.91
N ILE A 39 -3.95 -0.43 0.76
CA ILE A 39 -4.60 -0.39 -0.55
C ILE A 39 -4.01 -1.55 -1.36
N SER A 40 -4.87 -2.47 -1.80
CA SER A 40 -4.45 -3.56 -2.68
C SER A 40 -4.12 -3.02 -4.07
N VAL A 41 -2.96 -3.40 -4.61
CA VAL A 41 -2.51 -3.10 -5.97
C VAL A 41 -2.26 -4.42 -6.71
N ASP A 42 -3.25 -5.30 -6.67
CA ASP A 42 -3.26 -6.60 -7.34
C ASP A 42 -4.52 -6.69 -8.21
N SER A 43 -4.33 -6.93 -9.51
CA SER A 43 -5.43 -6.99 -10.48
C SER A 43 -6.30 -8.23 -10.35
N ALA A 44 -5.84 -9.30 -9.68
CA ALA A 44 -6.65 -10.50 -9.45
C ALA A 44 -7.58 -10.33 -8.24
N LEU A 45 -7.15 -9.62 -7.20
CA LEU A 45 -7.91 -9.47 -5.95
C LEU A 45 -9.12 -8.53 -6.05
N ILE A 46 -9.35 -7.89 -7.21
CA ILE A 46 -10.55 -7.07 -7.45
C ILE A 46 -11.81 -7.94 -7.69
N TYR A 47 -11.64 -9.20 -8.08
CA TYR A 47 -12.73 -10.10 -8.43
C TYR A 47 -13.26 -10.81 -7.19
N ARG A 48 -14.58 -10.73 -6.97
CA ARG A 48 -15.25 -11.41 -5.87
C ARG A 48 -15.28 -12.92 -6.09
N GLY A 49 -15.02 -13.71 -5.04
CA GLY A 49 -15.02 -15.17 -5.09
C GLY A 49 -13.73 -15.79 -5.67
N MET A 50 -12.72 -14.98 -5.98
CA MET A 50 -11.38 -15.43 -6.37
C MET A 50 -10.42 -15.48 -5.18
N ASP A 51 -10.81 -16.19 -4.10
CA ASP A 51 -10.08 -16.16 -2.81
C ASP A 51 -8.91 -17.16 -2.72
N ILE A 52 -8.83 -18.12 -3.65
CA ILE A 52 -7.87 -19.24 -3.61
C ILE A 52 -6.76 -19.11 -4.67
N GLY A 53 -7.02 -18.36 -5.74
CA GLY A 53 -6.17 -18.26 -6.93
C GLY A 53 -4.81 -17.60 -6.72
#